data_AF-A0A2W0HK10-F1
#
_entry.id   AF-A0A2W0HK10-F1
#
_cell.length_a   1.000
_cell.length_b   1.000
_cell.length_c   1.000
_cell.angle_alpha   90.00
_cell.angle_beta   90.00
_cell.angle_gamma   90.00
#
_symmetry.space_group_name_H-M   'P 1'
#
loop_
_entity.id
_entity.type
_entity.pdbx_description
1 polymer ?
#
loop_
_entity_poly.entity_id
_entity_poly.type
_entity_poly.pdbx_seq_one_letter_code
_entity_poly.pdbx_strand_id
1 'polypeptide(L)' 'MKTFNWPIFIVAVFTACGVAGIGIGLAESSWLIVILSIVTALVSVAIGLTIRKKNFASDHR' A
#
# COMPACT_ATOMS: atom_id res chain seq x y z
N MET A 1 14.46 16.36 -14.00
CA MET A 1 13.30 16.20 -13.10
C MET A 1 13.14 14.70 -12.86
N LYS A 2 13.26 14.22 -11.61
CA LYS A 2 13.13 12.79 -11.29
C LYS A 2 11.80 12.29 -11.83
N THR A 3 11.84 11.33 -12.73
CA THR A 3 10.66 10.69 -13.32
C THR A 3 9.75 10.26 -12.18
N PHE A 4 8.53 10.79 -12.15
CA PHE A 4 7.58 10.44 -11.10
C PHE A 4 7.25 8.95 -11.25
N ASN A 5 7.60 8.14 -10.24
CA ASN A 5 7.32 6.71 -10.26
C ASN A 5 5.83 6.47 -9.98
N TRP A 6 5.02 6.63 -11.03
CA TRP A 6 3.60 6.28 -11.12
C TRP A 6 3.22 4.95 -10.42
N PRO A 7 3.96 3.84 -10.58
CA PRO A 7 3.60 2.59 -9.90
C PRO A 7 3.71 2.67 -8.37
N ILE A 8 4.68 3.43 -7.83
CA ILE A 8 4.81 3.63 -6.38
C ILE A 8 3.67 4.51 -5.86
N PHE A 9 3.28 5.53 -6.64
CA PHE A 9 2.18 6.41 -6.29
C PHE A 9 0.84 5.67 -6.18
N ILE A 10 0.51 4.82 -7.16
CA ILE A 10 -0.72 4.00 -7.12
C ILE A 10 -0.74 3.13 -5.86
N VAL A 11 0.37 2.46 -5.55
CA VAL A 11 0.46 1.59 -4.36
C VAL A 11 0.31 2.40 -3.07
N ALA A 12 0.86 3.62 -3.02
CA ALA A 12 0.70 4.51 -1.88
C ALA A 12 -0.76 4.93 -1.68
N VAL A 13 -1.49 5.24 -2.76
CA VAL A 13 -2.93 5.57 -2.69
C VAL A 13 -3.75 4.36 -2.19
N PHE A 14 -3.48 3.16 -2.71
CA PHE A 14 -4.15 1.94 -2.23
C PHE A 14 -3.86 1.66 -0.76
N THR A 15 -2.62 1.88 -0.32
CA THR A 15 -2.24 1.73 1.09
C THR A 15 -2.99 2.74 1.96
N ALA A 16 -3.09 4.00 1.54
CA ALA A 16 -3.82 5.03 2.27
C ALA A 16 -5.33 4.69 2.39
N CYS A 17 -5.95 4.22 1.32
CA CYS A 17 -7.33 3.75 1.36
C CYS A 17 -7.52 2.53 2.28
N GLY A 18 -6.56 1.59 2.29
CA GLY A 18 -6.57 0.44 3.20
C GLY A 18 -6.51 0.87 4.67
N VAL A 19 -5.62 1.82 4.99
CA VAL A 19 -5.52 2.37 6.36
C VAL A 19 -6.79 3.13 6.76
N ALA A 20 -7.38 3.90 5.85
CA ALA A 20 -8.68 4.54 6.10
C ALA A 20 -9.79 3.50 6.34
N GLY A 21 -9.78 2.39 5.60
CA GLY A 21 -10.68 1.25 5.79
C GLY A 21 -10.56 0.58 7.16
N ILE A 22 -9.36 0.53 7.74
CA ILE A 22 -9.17 0.07 9.14
C ILE A 22 -9.92 1.00 10.10
N GLY A 23 -9.82 2.32 9.91
CA GLY A 23 -10.53 3.31 10.73
C GLY A 23 -12.05 3.15 10.64
N ILE A 24 -12.58 2.92 9.44
CA ILE A 24 -14.01 2.66 9.22
C ILE A 24 -14.42 1.34 9.88
N GLY A 25 -13.64 0.27 9.72
CA GLY A 25 -13.92 -1.03 10.34
C GLY A 25 -13.94 -0.99 11.87
N LEU A 26 -13.07 -0.18 12.47
CA LEU A 26 -13.08 0.07 13.92
C LEU A 26 -14.31 0.88 14.35
N ALA A 27 -14.73 1.87 13.57
CA ALA A 27 -15.93 2.66 13.87
C ALA A 27 -17.23 1.84 13.79
N GLU A 28 -17.33 0.94 12.81
CA GLU A 28 -18.47 0.03 12.65
C GLU A 28 -18.40 -1.21 13.59
N SER A 29 -17.32 -1.38 14.36
CA SER A 29 -17.05 -2.54 15.22
C SER A 29 -17.14 -3.90 14.48
N SER A 30 -16.90 -3.90 13.17
CA SER A 30 -17.02 -5.08 12.33
C SER A 30 -15.65 -5.72 12.09
N TRP A 31 -15.37 -6.77 12.84
CA TRP A 31 -14.07 -7.46 12.85
C TRP A 31 -13.64 -7.99 11.47
N LEU A 32 -14.60 -8.39 10.63
CA LEU A 32 -14.32 -8.84 9.26
C LEU A 32 -13.69 -7.73 8.41
N ILE A 33 -14.20 -6.50 8.50
CA ILE A 33 -13.71 -5.35 7.73
C ILE A 33 -12.31 -4.94 8.19
N VAL A 34 -12.07 -5.02 9.50
CA VAL A 34 -10.76 -4.72 10.10
C VAL A 34 -9.71 -5.71 9.63
N ILE A 35 -9.99 -7.01 9.73
CA ILE A 35 -9.06 -8.07 9.31
C ILE A 35 -8.76 -7.96 7.82
N LEU A 36 -9.79 -7.78 6.99
CA LEU A 36 -9.62 -7.65 5.54
C LEU A 36 -8.76 -6.41 5.19
N SER A 37 -9.03 -5.27 5.84
CA SER A 37 -8.27 -4.03 5.61
C SER A 37 -6.81 -4.15 6.04
N ILE A 38 -6.53 -4.84 7.16
CA ILE A 38 -5.15 -5.11 7.60
C ILE A 38 -4.41 -5.97 6.57
N VAL A 39 -5.03 -7.03 6.07
CA VAL A 39 -4.43 -7.91 5.04
C VAL A 39 -4.15 -7.11 3.77
N THR A 40 -5.11 -6.32 3.29
CA THR A 40 -4.94 -5.47 2.10
C THR A 40 -3.83 -4.42 2.28
N ALA A 41 -3.73 -3.81 3.47
CA ALA A 41 -2.68 -2.85 3.78
C ALA A 41 -1.28 -3.51 3.77
N LEU A 42 -1.14 -4.68 4.39
CA LEU A 42 0.13 -5.42 4.41
C LEU A 42 0.58 -5.83 3.00
N VAL A 43 -0.35 -6.34 2.18
CA VAL A 43 -0.06 -6.70 0.78
C VAL A 43 0.36 -5.47 -0.02
N SER A 44 -0.33 -4.34 0.14
CA SER A 44 0.02 -3.10 -0.57
C SER A 44 1.40 -2.60 -0.17
N VAL A 45 1.75 -2.61 1.12
CA VAL A 45 3.09 -2.23 1.60
C VAL A 45 4.16 -3.19 1.05
N ALA A 46 3.92 -4.51 1.07
CA ALA A 46 4.86 -5.49 0.54
C ALA A 46 5.11 -5.30 -0.97
N ILE A 47 4.07 -5.03 -1.75
CA ILE A 47 4.18 -4.72 -3.18
C ILE A 47 4.95 -3.40 -3.38
N GLY A 48 4.66 -2.36 -2.59
CA GLY A 48 5.34 -1.07 -2.66
C GLY A 48 6.83 -1.18 -2.38
N LEU A 49 7.22 -1.94 -1.36
CA LEU A 49 8.62 -2.24 -1.03
C LEU A 49 9.31 -3.06 -2.15
N THR A 50 8.60 -4.01 -2.74
CA THR A 50 9.11 -4.83 -3.86
C THR A 50 9.35 -3.98 -5.11
N ILE A 51 8.40 -3.12 -5.48
CA ILE A 51 8.54 -2.20 -6.62
C ILE A 51 9.68 -1.20 -6.37
N ARG A 52 9.79 -0.67 -5.14
CA ARG A 52 10.90 0.20 -4.76
C ARG A 52 12.24 -0.52 -4.91
N LYS A 53 12.35 -1.77 -4.43
CA LYS A 53 13.55 -2.60 -4.56
C LYS A 53 13.91 -2.86 -6.02
N LYS A 54 12.92 -3.17 -6.87
CA LYS A 54 13.12 -3.40 -8.31
C LYS A 54 13.60 -2.13 -9.03
N ASN A 55 13.01 -0.97 -8.73
CA ASN A 55 13.46 0.31 -9.28
C ASN A 55 14.89 0.66 -8.84
N PHE A 56 15.22 0.47 -7.55
CA PHE A 56 16.59 0.67 -7.05
C PHE A 56 17.61 -0.30 -7.67
N ALA A 57 17.22 -1.54 -7.93
CA ALA A 57 18.08 -2.53 -8.57
C ALA A 57 18.31 -2.25 -10.07
N SER A 58 17.34 -1.64 -10.75
CA SER A 58 17.48 -1.21 -12.15
C SER A 58 18.28 0.08 -12.34
N ASP A 59 18.35 0.95 -11.32
CA ASP A 59 19.13 2.21 -11.36
C ASP A 59 20.66 1.95 -11.23
N HIS A 60 21.06 0.75 -10.82
CA HIS A 60 22.46 0.33 -10.63
C HIS A 60 23.06 -0.45 -11.82
N ARG A 61 22.38 -0.52 -12.98
CA ARG A 61 22.89 -1.14 -14.21
C ARG A 61 23.13 -0.12 -15.31
#